data_AF-A0A7X8V9W1-F1
#
_entry.id   AF-A0A7X8V9W1-F1
#
_cell.length_a   1.000
_cell.length_b   1.000
_cell.length_c   1.000
_cell.angle_alpha   90.00
_cell.angle_beta   90.00
_cell.angle_gamma   90.00
#
_symmetry.space_group_name_H-M   'P 1'
#
loop_
_entity.id
_entity.type
_entity.pdbx_description
1 polymer ?
#
loop_
_entity_poly.entity_id
_entity_poly.type
_entity_poly.pdbx_seq_one_letter_code
_entity_poly.pdbx_strand_id
1 'polypeptide(L)'
;MRLAQNAIDEIFDTYKRANMNYEKLVKELSHNDRKIADILHFIEFEDFSLEDGYSVALKLKTLRMNRREIKNELEPLQILITMLDSQKLDKIRERIDSKVSKQKDRQYTPRVIHGGLAEMVNT
;
A
#
# COMPACT_ATOMS: atom_id res chain seq x y z
N MET A 1 -21.27 13.49 -12.34
CA MET A 1 -20.88 12.24 -11.64
C MET A 1 -19.39 11.99 -11.91
N ARG A 2 -18.54 11.89 -10.89
CA ARG A 2 -17.07 11.78 -11.02
C ARG A 2 -16.56 10.37 -10.64
N LEU A 3 -17.24 9.33 -11.15
CA LEU A 3 -17.02 7.94 -10.72
C LEU A 3 -15.55 7.51 -10.76
N ALA A 4 -14.85 7.83 -11.85
CA ALA A 4 -13.45 7.46 -12.03
C ALA A 4 -12.51 8.17 -11.03
N GLN A 5 -12.77 9.45 -10.71
CA GLN A 5 -11.96 10.20 -9.73
C GLN A 5 -12.15 9.65 -8.33
N ASN A 6 -13.40 9.37 -7.93
CA ASN A 6 -13.68 8.79 -6.62
C ASN A 6 -13.02 7.40 -6.47
N ALA A 7 -13.12 6.55 -7.48
CA ALA A 7 -12.52 5.21 -7.44
C ALA A 7 -10.99 5.24 -7.34
N ILE A 8 -10.31 6.12 -8.08
CA ILE A 8 -8.84 6.21 -7.98
C ILE A 8 -8.40 6.79 -6.63
N ASP A 9 -9.14 7.74 -6.07
CA ASP A 9 -8.85 8.30 -4.75
C ASP A 9 -8.97 7.23 -3.66
N GLU A 10 -10.01 6.39 -3.69
CA GLU A 10 -10.19 5.27 -2.75
C GLU A 10 -9.04 4.23 -2.84
N ILE A 11 -8.61 3.89 -4.07
CA ILE A 11 -7.48 3.00 -4.31
C ILE A 11 -6.19 3.62 -3.74
N PHE A 12 -5.98 4.91 -3.99
CA PHE A 12 -4.78 5.62 -3.54
C PHE A 12 -4.70 5.71 -2.02
N ASP A 13 -5.81 5.98 -1.35
CA ASP A 13 -5.88 6.00 0.11
C ASP A 13 -5.66 4.61 0.71
N THR A 14 -6.18 3.57 0.06
CA THR A 14 -5.92 2.18 0.46
C THR A 14 -4.45 1.83 0.31
N TYR A 15 -3.83 2.22 -0.81
CA TYR A 15 -2.40 2.04 -1.04
C TYR A 15 -1.53 2.75 0.01
N LYS A 16 -1.88 4.00 0.37
CA LYS A 16 -1.19 4.74 1.44
C LYS A 16 -1.29 4.03 2.78
N ARG A 17 -2.47 3.54 3.16
CA ARG A 17 -2.66 2.77 4.39
C ARG A 17 -1.83 1.48 4.38
N ALA A 18 -1.80 0.77 3.26
CA ALA A 18 -0.98 -0.43 3.09
C ALA A 18 0.51 -0.13 3.30
N ASN A 19 1.03 0.93 2.67
CA ASN A 19 2.41 1.40 2.88
C ASN A 19 2.71 1.76 4.34
N MET A 20 1.82 2.50 5.00
CA MET A 20 2.01 2.85 6.40
C MET A 20 2.05 1.62 7.31
N ASN A 21 1.22 0.61 7.04
CA ASN A 21 1.23 -0.65 7.80
C ASN A 21 2.50 -1.45 7.52
N TYR A 22 2.98 -1.47 6.27
CA TYR A 22 4.24 -2.11 5.90
C TYR A 22 5.41 -1.51 6.70
N GLU A 23 5.53 -0.18 6.72
CA GLU A 23 6.58 0.52 7.48
C GLU A 23 6.52 0.23 8.98
N LYS A 24 5.31 0.10 9.55
CA LYS A 24 5.15 -0.30 10.96
C LYS A 24 5.65 -1.72 11.20
N LEU A 25 5.25 -2.67 10.36
CA LEU A 25 5.66 -4.06 10.47
C LEU A 25 7.17 -4.23 10.30
N VAL A 26 7.81 -3.46 9.41
CA VAL A 26 9.28 -3.44 9.27
C VAL A 26 9.96 -2.98 10.57
N LYS A 27 9.43 -1.93 11.20
CA LYS A 27 9.95 -1.44 12.49
C LYS A 27 9.74 -2.46 13.61
N GLU A 28 8.58 -3.10 13.66
CA GLU A 28 8.27 -4.16 14.61
C GLU A 28 9.18 -5.37 14.42
N LEU A 29 9.43 -5.79 13.18
CA LEU A 29 10.37 -6.87 12.85
C LEU A 29 11.78 -6.54 13.35
N SER A 30 12.27 -5.33 13.06
CA SER A 30 13.58 -4.87 13.52
C SER A 30 13.68 -4.80 15.05
N HIS A 31 12.61 -4.36 15.72
CA HIS A 31 12.56 -4.37 17.18
C HIS A 31 12.57 -5.79 17.75
N ASN A 32 11.83 -6.71 17.14
CA ASN A 32 11.82 -8.12 17.54
C ASN A 32 13.18 -8.79 17.31
N ASP A 33 13.86 -8.48 16.21
CA ASP A 33 15.20 -9.00 15.91
C ASP A 33 16.25 -8.52 16.94
N ARG A 34 16.15 -7.26 17.40
CA ARG A 34 16.98 -6.77 18.50
C ARG A 34 16.73 -7.52 19.81
N LYS A 35 15.46 -7.74 20.17
CA LYS A 35 15.11 -8.55 21.35
C LYS A 35 15.65 -9.98 21.27
N ILE A 36 15.67 -10.57 20.08
CA ILE A 36 16.29 -11.88 19.87
C ILE A 36 17.80 -11.81 20.10
N ALA A 37 18.48 -10.79 19.56
CA ALA A 37 19.90 -10.57 19.77
C ALA A 37 20.24 -10.39 21.27
N ASP A 38 19.45 -9.60 22.00
CA ASP A 38 19.63 -9.40 23.45
C ASP A 38 19.58 -10.74 24.21
N ILE A 39 18.63 -11.62 23.87
CA ILE A 39 18.55 -12.95 24.47
C ILE A 39 19.76 -13.81 24.09
N LEU A 40 20.21 -13.76 22.84
CA LEU A 40 21.37 -14.54 22.40
C LEU A 40 22.64 -14.07 23.11
N HIS A 41 22.81 -12.76 23.30
CA HIS A 41 23.92 -12.22 24.08
C HIS A 41 23.85 -12.60 25.56
N PHE A 42 22.66 -12.62 26.16
CA PHE A 42 22.49 -13.15 27.52
C PHE A 42 22.98 -14.61 27.62
N ILE A 43 22.60 -15.46 26.67
CA ILE A 43 23.05 -16.87 26.63
C ILE A 43 24.57 -16.98 26.44
N GLU A 44 25.18 -16.05 25.71
CA GLU A 44 26.61 -16.05 25.38
C GLU A 44 27.50 -15.60 26.56
N PHE A 45 27.06 -14.59 27.31
CA PHE A 45 27.93 -13.89 28.27
C PHE A 45 27.60 -14.13 29.74
N GLU A 46 26.37 -14.51 30.07
CA GLU A 46 25.94 -14.67 31.46
C GLU A 46 25.94 -16.15 31.87
N ASP A 47 26.36 -16.44 33.10
CA ASP A 47 26.09 -17.73 33.74
C ASP A 47 24.61 -17.79 34.16
N PHE A 48 23.95 -18.92 33.91
CA PHE A 48 22.53 -19.07 34.24
C PHE A 48 22.18 -20.47 34.76
N SER A 49 21.18 -20.55 35.63
CA SER A 49 20.68 -21.82 36.16
C SER A 49 19.88 -22.61 35.11
N LEU A 50 19.51 -23.85 35.42
CA LEU A 50 18.66 -24.64 34.55
C LEU A 50 17.29 -23.99 34.35
N GLU A 51 16.71 -23.45 35.41
CA GLU A 51 15.43 -22.76 35.42
C GLU A 51 15.47 -21.49 34.56
N ASP A 52 16.56 -20.73 34.65
CA ASP A 52 16.80 -19.55 33.81
C ASP A 52 16.95 -19.96 32.34
N GLY A 53 17.72 -21.02 32.06
CA GLY A 53 17.89 -21.56 30.71
C GLY A 53 16.57 -21.97 30.06
N TYR A 54 15.68 -22.63 30.82
CA TYR A 54 14.34 -22.97 30.35
C TYR A 54 13.51 -21.71 30.02
N SER A 55 13.55 -20.71 30.91
CA SER A 55 12.82 -19.45 30.75
C SER A 55 13.29 -18.67 29.52
N VAL A 56 14.60 -18.61 29.32
CA VAL A 56 15.25 -17.98 28.17
C VAL A 56 14.88 -18.69 26.87
N ALA A 57 14.93 -20.02 26.84
CA ALA A 57 14.55 -20.81 25.67
C ALA A 57 13.09 -20.59 25.27
N LEU A 58 12.17 -20.54 26.25
CA LEU A 58 10.76 -20.26 26.00
C LEU A 58 10.56 -18.86 25.43
N LYS A 59 11.25 -17.85 25.99
CA LYS A 59 11.17 -16.47 25.52
C LYS A 59 11.72 -16.32 24.10
N LEU A 60 12.85 -16.96 23.80
CA LEU A 60 13.42 -17.00 22.45
C LEU A 60 12.46 -17.65 21.45
N LYS A 61 11.81 -18.76 21.83
CA LYS A 61 10.80 -19.42 21.00
C LYS A 61 9.64 -18.46 20.68
N THR A 62 9.08 -17.79 21.69
CA THR A 62 8.00 -16.81 21.48
C THR A 62 8.41 -15.67 20.56
N LEU A 63 9.60 -15.07 20.76
CA LEU A 63 10.08 -14.01 19.87
C LEU A 63 10.28 -14.49 18.43
N ARG A 64 10.76 -15.73 18.24
CA ARG A 64 10.91 -16.32 16.90
C ARG A 64 9.58 -16.61 16.23
N MET A 65 8.55 -17.00 17.00
CA MET A 65 7.18 -17.15 16.49
C MET A 65 6.61 -15.80 16.05
N ASN A 66 6.69 -14.78 16.90
CA ASN A 66 6.23 -13.42 16.57
C ASN A 66 6.94 -12.88 15.33
N ARG A 67 8.27 -13.11 15.22
CA ARG A 67 9.04 -12.76 14.02
C ARG A 67 8.44 -13.36 12.75
N ARG A 68 8.04 -14.62 12.82
CA ARG A 68 7.47 -15.36 11.68
C ARG A 68 6.10 -14.80 11.31
N GLU A 69 5.25 -14.50 12.29
CA GLU A 69 3.95 -13.86 12.05
C GLU A 69 4.12 -12.52 11.36
N ILE A 70 5.03 -11.66 11.83
CA ILE A 70 5.32 -10.38 11.18
C ILE A 70 5.80 -10.57 9.73
N LYS A 71 6.68 -11.54 9.48
CA LYS A 71 7.13 -11.86 8.10
C LYS A 71 5.98 -12.35 7.22
N ASN A 72 5.09 -13.18 7.75
CA ASN A 72 3.93 -13.70 7.02
C ASN A 72 2.99 -12.58 6.57
N GLU A 73 2.91 -11.46 7.31
CA GLU A 73 2.15 -10.28 6.91
C GLU A 73 2.94 -9.38 5.92
N LEU A 74 4.24 -9.21 6.15
CA LEU A 74 5.09 -8.37 5.29
C LEU A 74 5.19 -8.91 3.85
N GLU A 75 5.33 -10.22 3.68
CA GLU A 75 5.54 -10.85 2.38
C GLU A 75 4.41 -10.56 1.36
N PRO A 76 3.12 -10.83 1.65
CA PRO A 76 2.03 -10.49 0.74
C PRO A 76 1.84 -8.97 0.60
N LEU A 77 2.05 -8.20 1.68
CA LEU A 77 1.91 -6.74 1.65
C LEU A 77 2.95 -6.08 0.74
N GLN A 78 4.19 -6.60 0.75
CA GLN A 78 5.25 -6.19 -0.17
C GLN A 78 4.83 -6.38 -1.62
N ILE A 79 4.24 -7.53 -1.96
CA ILE A 79 3.77 -7.81 -3.32
C ILE A 79 2.72 -6.78 -3.74
N LEU A 80 1.73 -6.52 -2.88
CA LEU A 80 0.67 -5.54 -3.15
C LEU A 80 1.25 -4.14 -3.45
N ILE A 81 2.13 -3.66 -2.59
CA ILE A 81 2.75 -2.33 -2.70
C ILE A 81 3.59 -2.22 -3.96
N THR A 82 4.44 -3.22 -4.24
CA THR A 82 5.33 -3.23 -5.41
C THR A 82 4.54 -3.31 -6.72
N MET A 83 3.46 -4.08 -6.75
CA MET A 83 2.66 -4.25 -7.97
C MET A 83 1.82 -3.00 -8.29
N LEU A 84 1.19 -2.40 -7.27
CA LEU A 84 0.41 -1.18 -7.44
C LEU A 84 1.27 0.00 -7.87
N ASP A 85 2.44 0.19 -7.23
CA ASP A 85 3.43 1.25 -7.53
C ASP A 85 2.83 2.68 -7.52
N SER A 86 3.30 3.53 -6.61
CA SER A 86 2.78 4.90 -6.45
C SER A 86 2.83 5.69 -7.75
N GLN A 87 3.89 5.49 -8.56
CA GLN A 87 4.05 6.21 -9.83
C GLN A 87 2.98 5.83 -10.86
N LYS A 88 2.51 4.58 -10.86
CA LYS A 88 1.41 4.15 -11.75
C LYS A 88 0.10 4.75 -11.29
N LEU A 89 -0.17 4.76 -9.98
CA LEU A 89 -1.38 5.35 -9.42
C LEU A 89 -1.47 6.85 -9.71
N ASP A 90 -0.36 7.58 -9.55
CA ASP A 90 -0.28 9.01 -9.87
C ASP A 90 -0.58 9.25 -11.35
N LYS A 91 0.02 8.47 -12.26
CA LYS A 91 -0.25 8.56 -13.71
C LYS A 91 -1.72 8.28 -14.06
N ILE A 92 -2.36 7.34 -13.37
CA ILE A 92 -3.80 7.06 -13.58
C ILE A 92 -4.62 8.27 -13.17
N ARG A 93 -4.34 8.83 -11.98
CA ARG A 93 -5.03 10.01 -11.45
C ARG A 93 -4.89 11.21 -12.38
N GLU A 94 -3.67 11.53 -12.80
CA GLU A 94 -3.38 12.63 -13.75
C GLU A 94 -4.11 12.47 -15.09
N ARG A 95 -4.18 11.24 -15.62
CA ARG A 95 -4.90 10.96 -16.88
C ARG A 95 -6.39 11.16 -16.75
N ILE A 96 -6.98 10.73 -15.62
CA ILE A 96 -8.39 10.94 -15.32
C ILE A 96 -8.65 12.45 -15.20
N ASP A 97 -7.87 13.16 -14.40
CA ASP A 97 -8.02 14.60 -14.17
C ASP A 97 -7.87 15.41 -15.47
N SER A 98 -6.90 15.05 -16.30
CA SER A 98 -6.71 15.65 -17.62
C SER A 98 -7.92 15.47 -18.54
N LYS A 99 -8.55 14.28 -18.53
CA LYS A 99 -9.75 14.02 -19.33
C LYS A 99 -10.97 14.76 -18.80
N VAL A 100 -11.13 14.81 -17.47
CA VAL A 100 -12.20 15.56 -16.81
C VAL A 100 -12.05 17.07 -17.06
N SER A 101 -10.83 17.60 -17.06
CA SER A 101 -10.57 18.99 -17.39
C SER A 101 -10.96 19.30 -18.84
N LYS A 102 -10.45 18.51 -19.80
CA LYS A 102 -10.77 18.67 -21.22
C LYS A 102 -12.26 18.50 -21.54
N GLN A 103 -13.02 17.81 -20.70
CA GLN A 103 -14.46 17.66 -20.85
C GLN A 103 -15.22 18.95 -20.59
N LYS A 104 -14.71 19.84 -19.71
CA LYS A 104 -15.34 21.12 -19.38
C LYS A 104 -15.33 22.09 -20.57
N ASP A 105 -14.28 22.02 -21.39
CA ASP A 105 -14.05 22.93 -22.52
C ASP A 105 -14.50 22.34 -23.87
N ARG A 106 -15.32 21.28 -23.86
CA ARG A 106 -15.74 20.61 -25.11
C ARG A 106 -16.66 21.51 -25.92
N GLN A 107 -16.26 21.76 -27.17
CA GLN A 107 -17.14 22.29 -28.20
C GLN A 107 -17.56 21.20 -29.17
N TYR A 108 -18.83 21.21 -29.57
CA TYR A 108 -19.35 20.28 -30.57
C TYR A 108 -18.96 20.76 -31.96
N THR A 109 -18.33 19.88 -32.74
CA THR A 109 -18.09 20.10 -34.17
C THR A 109 -18.98 19.15 -34.96
N PRO A 110 -20.00 19.67 -35.69
CA PRO A 110 -20.90 18.85 -36.50
C PRO A 110 -20.14 18.07 -37.57
N ARG A 111 -20.49 16.78 -37.73
CA ARG A 111 -19.82 15.87 -38.68
C ARG A 111 -20.61 15.56 -39.94
N VAL A 112 -21.92 15.82 -39.92
CA VAL A 112 -22.87 15.39 -40.96
C VAL A 112 -23.81 16.53 -41.33
N ILE A 113 -24.40 17.21 -40.33
CA ILE A 113 -25.24 18.38 -40.57
C ILE A 113 -24.35 19.60 -40.69
N HIS A 114 -24.16 20.06 -41.92
CA HIS A 114 -23.37 21.24 -42.27
C HIS A 114 -24.29 22.41 -42.55
N GLY A 115 -24.86 22.98 -41.49
CA GLY A 115 -25.74 24.14 -41.59
C GLY A 115 -26.22 24.60 -40.22
N GLY A 116 -26.57 25.88 -40.10
CA GLY A 116 -27.11 26.45 -38.87
C GLY A 116 -28.47 25.84 -38.50
N LEU A 117 -29.00 26.22 -37.34
CA LEU A 117 -30.29 25.78 -36.78
C LEU A 117 -31.44 25.66 -37.80
N ALA A 118 -31.47 26.52 -38.82
CA ALA A 118 -32.48 26.52 -39.88
C ALA A 118 -32.53 25.24 -40.74
N GLU A 119 -31.42 24.51 -40.89
CA GLU A 119 -31.38 23.25 -41.64
C GLU A 119 -31.76 22.04 -40.77
N MET A 120 -31.71 22.15 -39.44
CA MET A 120 -32.02 21.06 -38.50
C MET A 120 -33.52 20.88 -38.21
N VAL A 121 -34.36 21.87 -38.54
CA VAL A 121 -35.80 21.91 -38.18
C VAL A 121 -36.71 21.62 -39.38
N ASN A 122 -36.16 21.56 -40.61
CA ASN A 122 -36.91 21.36 -41.85
C ASN A 122 -36.86 19.92 -42.42
N THR A 123 -36.41 18.95 -41.61
CA THR A 123 -36.45 17.49 -41.90
C THR A 123 -37.19 16.78 -40.78
#